data_AF-A0A7C4CVV4-F1
#
_entry.id   AF-A0A7C4CVV4-F1
#
_cell.length_a   1.000
_cell.length_b   1.000
_cell.length_c   1.000
_cell.angle_alpha   90.00
_cell.angle_beta   90.00
_cell.angle_gamma   90.00
#
_symmetry.space_group_name_H-M   'P 1'
#
loop_
_entity.id
_entity.type
_entity.pdbx_description
1 polymer ?
#
loop_
_entity_poly.entity_id
_entity_poly.type
_entity_poly.pdbx_seq_one_letter_code
_entity_poly.pdbx_strand_id
1 'polypeptide(L)'
;PRHSIESVMEHFQYIEKLVGIDHVAFGPDTLFGDHVALHRAFREYLALTSIEENLPPFPRVEYVDGLENPSEYRNIIRWLVKNGYSDQEIAKVIGGNILRLVKRVWGE
;
A
#
# COMPACT_ATOMS: atom_id res chain seq x y z
N PRO A 1 2.07 5.65 17.50
CA PRO A 1 1.54 4.40 16.91
C PRO A 1 2.66 3.65 16.16
N ARG A 2 2.78 2.34 16.35
CA ARG A 2 3.72 1.51 15.57
C ARG A 2 3.09 1.24 14.20
N HIS A 3 3.84 1.42 13.11
CA HIS A 3 3.33 1.20 11.75
C HIS A 3 2.93 -0.28 11.58
N SER A 4 1.67 -0.51 11.24
CA SER A 4 1.11 -1.85 11.10
C SER A 4 0.04 -1.89 10.01
N ILE A 5 -0.40 -3.09 9.67
CA ILE A 5 -1.52 -3.31 8.77
C ILE A 5 -2.75 -2.49 9.17
N GLU A 6 -3.03 -2.31 10.47
CA GLU A 6 -4.19 -1.51 10.90
C GLU A 6 -4.09 -0.06 10.42
N SER A 7 -2.90 0.55 10.43
CA SER A 7 -2.69 1.91 9.92
C SER A 7 -2.84 1.99 8.39
N VAL A 8 -2.40 0.95 7.67
CA VAL A 8 -2.60 0.85 6.21
C VAL A 8 -4.08 0.72 5.88
N MET A 9 -4.81 -0.10 6.64
CA MET A 9 -6.23 -0.35 6.39
C MET A 9 -7.12 0.82 6.82
N GLU A 10 -6.74 1.56 7.87
CA GLU A 10 -7.37 2.84 8.22
C GLU A 10 -7.25 3.85 7.06
N HIS A 11 -6.07 3.97 6.46
CA HIS A 11 -5.87 4.83 5.29
C HIS A 11 -6.67 4.34 4.08
N PHE A 12 -6.67 3.03 3.83
CA PHE A 12 -7.50 2.44 2.77
C PHE A 12 -8.98 2.79 2.94
N GLN A 13 -9.55 2.63 4.14
CA GLN A 13 -10.95 2.98 4.40
C GLN A 13 -11.23 4.47 4.20
N TYR A 14 -10.29 5.34 4.57
CA TYR A 14 -10.42 6.77 4.30
C TYR A 14 -10.47 7.06 2.80
N ILE A 15 -9.54 6.49 2.03
CA ILE A 15 -9.49 6.67 0.58
C ILE A 15 -10.72 6.07 -0.09
N GLU A 16 -11.12 4.87 0.30
CA GLU A 16 -12.35 4.22 -0.17
C GLU A 16 -13.57 5.13 0.03
N LYS A 17 -13.75 5.73 1.22
CA LYS A 17 -14.84 6.68 1.48
C LYS A 17 -14.77 7.93 0.62
N LEU A 18 -13.55 8.37 0.28
CA LEU A 18 -13.32 9.59 -0.49
C LEU A 18 -13.55 9.38 -2.00
N VAL A 19 -13.05 8.29 -2.57
CA VAL A 19 -13.04 8.06 -4.03
C VAL A 19 -13.97 6.95 -4.49
N GLY A 20 -14.51 6.15 -3.57
CA GLY A 20 -15.34 4.98 -3.84
C GLY A 20 -14.53 3.70 -4.05
N ILE A 21 -15.12 2.55 -3.69
CA ILE A 21 -14.50 1.22 -3.78
C ILE A 21 -14.04 0.84 -5.19
N ASP A 22 -14.64 1.42 -6.22
CA ASP A 22 -14.24 1.22 -7.61
C ASP A 22 -12.93 1.95 -7.96
N HIS A 23 -12.47 2.91 -7.17
CA HIS A 23 -11.35 3.79 -7.56
C HIS A 23 -10.11 3.65 -6.66
N VAL A 24 -10.04 2.55 -5.89
CA VAL A 24 -8.93 2.27 -4.98
C VAL A 24 -8.37 0.86 -5.18
N ALA A 25 -7.08 0.68 -4.95
CA ALA A 25 -6.38 -0.61 -4.98
C ALA A 25 -5.15 -0.56 -4.05
N PHE A 26 -4.52 -1.71 -3.81
CA PHE A 26 -3.34 -1.81 -2.95
C PHE A 26 -2.04 -1.90 -3.75
N GLY A 27 -1.09 -1.03 -3.41
CA GLY A 27 0.31 -1.09 -3.85
C GLY A 27 1.23 -0.85 -2.65
N PRO A 28 1.51 -1.87 -1.82
CA PRO A 28 2.18 -1.68 -0.53
C PRO A 28 3.69 -1.42 -0.65
N ASP A 29 4.24 -1.41 -1.87
CA ASP A 29 5.67 -1.16 -2.16
C ASP A 29 6.63 -2.05 -1.33
N THR A 30 6.28 -3.33 -1.20
CA THR A 30 7.04 -4.32 -0.43
C THR A 30 8.03 -5.07 -1.32
N LEU A 31 9.18 -5.45 -0.75
CA LEU A 31 10.24 -6.22 -1.40
C LEU A 31 10.67 -7.41 -0.54
N PHE A 32 11.23 -8.45 -1.17
CA PHE A 32 11.94 -9.48 -0.42
C PHE A 32 13.33 -8.95 -0.03
N GLY A 33 13.61 -8.90 1.28
CA GLY A 33 14.86 -8.38 1.82
C GLY A 33 14.69 -7.05 2.55
N ASP A 34 15.80 -6.34 2.78
CA ASP A 34 15.81 -5.07 3.50
C ASP A 34 15.39 -3.92 2.57
N HIS A 35 14.10 -3.61 2.57
CA HIS A 35 13.55 -2.51 1.80
C HIS A 35 14.05 -1.15 2.31
N VAL A 36 14.32 -0.99 3.60
CA VAL A 36 14.83 0.28 4.15
C VAL A 36 16.25 0.56 3.65
N ALA A 37 17.11 -0.45 3.59
CA ALA A 37 18.42 -0.33 2.98
C ALA A 37 18.32 0.02 1.49
N LEU A 38 17.37 -0.60 0.76
CA LEU A 38 17.13 -0.25 -0.65
C LEU A 38 16.69 1.22 -0.78
N HIS A 39 15.72 1.69 -0.01
CA HIS A 39 15.29 3.09 -0.04
C HIS A 39 16.44 4.05 0.31
N ARG A 40 17.34 3.68 1.23
CA ARG A 40 18.55 4.48 1.53
C ARG A 40 19.49 4.57 0.33
N ALA A 41 19.76 3.44 -0.34
CA ALA A 41 20.65 3.41 -1.50
C ALA A 41 20.09 4.20 -2.70
N PHE A 42 18.77 4.10 -2.93
CA PHE A 42 18.11 4.77 -4.05
C PHE A 42 17.74 6.23 -3.77
N ARG A 43 17.84 6.69 -2.52
CA ARG A 43 17.49 8.05 -2.10
C ARG A 43 18.21 9.13 -2.91
N GLU A 44 19.51 8.97 -3.13
CA GLU A 44 20.34 9.92 -3.88
C GLU A 44 19.94 9.96 -5.35
N TYR A 45 19.60 8.79 -5.93
CA TYR A 45 19.18 8.65 -7.32
C TYR A 45 17.78 9.22 -7.59
N LEU A 46 16.89 9.21 -6.59
CA LEU A 46 15.51 9.68 -6.72
C LEU A 46 15.32 11.14 -6.30
N ALA A 47 16.40 11.89 -6.03
CA ALA A 47 16.36 13.26 -5.51
C ALA A 47 15.47 13.42 -4.25
N LEU A 48 15.31 12.35 -3.46
CA LEU A 48 14.49 12.34 -2.25
C LEU A 48 15.21 12.93 -1.03
N THR A 49 16.50 13.23 -1.16
CA THR A 49 17.34 13.76 -0.08
C THR A 49 16.82 15.10 0.43
N SER A 50 16.46 16.02 -0.47
CA SER A 50 15.95 17.35 -0.14
C SER A 50 14.53 17.34 0.44
N ILE A 51 13.77 16.25 0.25
CA ILE A 51 12.43 16.10 0.81
C ILE A 51 12.50 15.77 2.30
N GLU A 52 13.37 14.83 2.70
CA GLU A 52 13.46 14.43 4.13
C GLU A 52 14.02 15.54 5.02
N GLU A 53 14.94 16.37 4.52
CA GLU A 53 15.49 17.52 5.26
C GLU A 53 14.42 18.55 5.67
N ASN A 54 13.32 18.61 4.93
CA ASN A 54 12.20 19.52 5.21
C ASN A 54 11.05 18.86 6.01
N LEU A 55 11.16 17.56 6.34
CA LEU A 55 10.16 16.87 7.13
C LEU A 55 10.39 17.06 8.63
N PRO A 56 9.32 17.13 9.45
CA PRO A 56 9.46 17.04 10.89
C PRO A 56 10.10 15.70 11.29
N PRO A 57 10.83 15.62 12.41
CA PRO A 57 11.44 14.36 12.85
C PRO A 57 10.39 13.26 13.03
N PHE A 58 10.65 12.09 12.45
CA PHE A 58 9.79 10.91 12.60
C PHE A 58 10.63 9.67 12.95
N PRO A 59 10.08 8.72 13.71
CA PRO A 59 10.77 7.46 13.98
C PRO A 59 10.88 6.67 12.68
N ARG A 60 12.09 6.23 12.36
CA ARG A 60 12.29 5.28 11.25
C ARG A 60 11.79 3.91 11.69
N VAL A 61 10.98 3.29 10.84
CA VAL A 61 10.51 1.92 11.02
C VAL A 61 11.24 1.01 10.04
N GLU A 62 11.51 -0.22 10.46
CA GLU A 62 12.16 -1.22 9.61
C GLU A 62 11.20 -1.87 8.62
N TYR A 63 9.90 -1.88 8.95
CA TYR A 63 8.83 -2.48 8.16
C TYR A 63 7.46 -2.04 8.70
N VAL A 64 6.43 -2.30 7.91
CA VAL A 64 5.03 -2.27 8.37
C VAL A 64 4.68 -3.64 8.93
N ASP A 65 4.29 -3.68 10.20
CA ASP A 65 3.90 -4.93 10.90
C ASP A 65 2.69 -5.59 10.23
N GLY A 66 2.84 -6.84 9.78
CA GLY A 66 1.87 -7.58 8.98
C GLY A 66 1.94 -7.35 7.47
N LEU A 67 2.88 -6.52 6.99
CA LEU A 67 3.17 -6.24 5.58
C LEU A 67 4.68 -6.10 5.32
N GLU A 68 5.47 -6.97 5.93
CA GLU A 68 6.93 -6.88 5.94
C GLU A 68 7.55 -7.17 4.57
N ASN A 69 6.89 -8.04 3.78
CA ASN A 69 7.38 -8.49 2.49
C ASN A 69 6.21 -8.95 1.58
N PRO A 70 6.43 -9.18 0.27
CA PRO A 70 5.36 -9.53 -0.67
C PRO A 70 4.53 -10.76 -0.29
N SER A 71 5.07 -11.74 0.45
CA SER A 71 4.27 -12.91 0.89
C SER A 71 3.13 -12.52 1.84
N GLU A 72 3.26 -11.39 2.52
CA GLU A 72 2.30 -10.89 3.51
C GLU A 72 1.14 -10.12 2.86
N TYR A 73 1.11 -9.95 1.53
CA TYR A 73 -0.03 -9.35 0.82
C TYR A 73 -1.36 -10.04 1.15
N ARG A 74 -1.33 -11.35 1.44
CA ARG A 74 -2.49 -12.12 1.91
C ARG A 74 -3.15 -11.55 3.18
N ASN A 75 -2.41 -10.80 4.00
CA ASN A 75 -2.94 -10.22 5.23
C ASN A 75 -3.92 -9.08 4.93
N ILE A 76 -3.78 -8.36 3.81
CA ILE A 76 -4.78 -7.39 3.33
C ILE A 76 -6.11 -8.11 3.10
N ILE A 77 -6.07 -9.23 2.37
CA ILE A 77 -7.26 -10.04 2.04
C ILE A 77 -7.92 -10.55 3.32
N ARG A 78 -7.12 -11.10 4.25
CA ARG A 78 -7.60 -11.56 5.56
C ARG A 78 -8.27 -10.44 6.35
N TRP A 79 -7.68 -9.24 6.33
CA TRP A 79 -8.24 -8.08 7.01
C TRP A 79 -9.58 -7.66 6.38
N LEU A 80 -9.67 -7.61 5.04
CA LEU A 80 -10.92 -7.26 4.34
C LEU A 80 -12.04 -8.26 4.66
N VAL A 81 -11.75 -9.56 4.62
CA VAL A 81 -12.71 -10.62 5.00
C VAL A 81 -13.18 -10.42 6.45
N LYS A 82 -12.25 -10.21 7.38
CA LYS A 82 -12.56 -9.99 8.80
C LYS A 82 -13.45 -8.77 9.03
N ASN A 83 -13.34 -7.74 8.17
CA ASN A 83 -14.07 -6.49 8.29
C ASN A 83 -15.33 -6.42 7.41
N GLY A 84 -15.78 -7.55 6.86
CA GLY A 84 -17.10 -7.66 6.24
C GLY A 84 -17.20 -7.17 4.80
N TYR A 85 -16.07 -6.97 4.12
CA TYR A 85 -16.08 -6.71 2.67
C TYR A 85 -16.57 -7.96 1.94
N SER A 86 -17.44 -7.78 0.95
CA SER A 86 -17.92 -8.86 0.10
C SER A 86 -16.82 -9.37 -0.83
N ASP A 87 -16.95 -10.62 -1.31
CA ASP A 87 -16.04 -11.20 -2.31
C ASP A 87 -15.91 -10.30 -3.56
N GLN A 88 -17.00 -9.63 -3.94
CA GLN A 88 -17.03 -8.71 -5.07
C GLN A 88 -16.19 -7.44 -4.82
N GLU A 89 -16.29 -6.85 -3.62
CA GLU A 89 -15.49 -5.68 -3.24
C GLU A 89 -14.02 -6.05 -3.08
N ILE A 90 -13.73 -7.20 -2.49
CA ILE A 90 -12.36 -7.72 -2.36
C ILE A 90 -11.75 -7.90 -3.75
N ALA A 91 -12.45 -8.57 -4.68
CA ALA A 91 -11.98 -8.78 -6.05
C ALA A 91 -11.65 -7.46 -6.78
N LYS A 92 -12.41 -6.39 -6.53
CA LYS A 92 -12.13 -5.05 -7.07
C LYS A 92 -10.78 -4.51 -6.59
N VAL A 93 -10.57 -4.47 -5.27
CA VAL A 93 -9.41 -3.76 -4.69
C VAL A 93 -8.09 -4.53 -4.75
N ILE A 94 -8.14 -5.87 -4.82
CA ILE A 94 -6.92 -6.69 -4.97
C ILE A 94 -6.36 -6.69 -6.40
N GLY A 95 -7.13 -6.23 -7.39
CA GLY A 95 -6.63 -6.16 -8.76
C GLY A 95 -7.67 -5.80 -9.83
N GLY A 96 -8.96 -6.08 -9.60
CA GLY A 96 -10.02 -5.82 -10.58
C GLY A 96 -10.07 -4.37 -11.05
N ASN A 97 -9.90 -3.40 -10.14
CA ASN A 97 -9.89 -1.98 -10.47
C ASN A 97 -8.69 -1.59 -11.34
N ILE A 98 -7.51 -2.13 -11.05
CA ILE A 98 -6.30 -1.90 -11.84
C ILE A 98 -6.45 -2.51 -13.24
N LEU A 99 -6.90 -3.76 -13.34
CA LEU A 99 -7.13 -4.42 -14.63
C LEU A 99 -8.16 -3.66 -15.48
N ARG A 100 -9.24 -3.17 -14.87
CA ARG A 100 -10.23 -2.33 -15.56
C ARG A 100 -9.63 -1.02 -16.05
N LEU A 101 -8.80 -0.35 -15.24
CA LEU A 101 -8.12 0.88 -15.61
C LEU A 101 -7.15 0.66 -16.77
N VAL A 102 -6.34 -0.40 -16.68
CA VAL A 102 -5.35 -0.77 -17.70
C VAL A 102 -6.04 -0.98 -19.06
N LYS A 103 -7.13 -1.75 -19.13
CA LYS A 103 -7.91 -1.95 -20.37
C LYS A 103 -8.38 -0.63 -20.97
N ARG A 104 -8.95 0.23 -20.13
CA ARG A 104 -9.44 1.56 -20.53
C ARG A 104 -8.33 2.44 -21.12
N VAL A 105 -7.12 2.41 -20.55
CA VAL A 105 -6.00 3.26 -20.97
C VAL A 105 -5.30 2.70 -22.21
N TRP A 106 -5.17 1.38 -22.32
CA TRP A 106 -4.46 0.74 -23.44
C TRP A 106 -5.34 0.45 -24.66
N GLY A 107 -6.68 0.58 -24.53
CA GLY A 107 -7.60 0.48 -25.67
C GLY A 107 -8.01 -0.95 -26.03
N GLU A 108 -7.96 -1.87 -25.07
CA GLU A 108 -8.51 -3.24 -25.20
C GLU A 108 -9.97 -3.33 -24.74
#